data_AF-A0A1H0CAD8-F1
#
_entry.id   AF-A0A1H0CAD8-F1
#
_cell.length_a   1.000
_cell.length_b   1.000
_cell.length_c   1.000
_cell.angle_alpha   90.00
_cell.angle_beta   90.00
_cell.angle_gamma   90.00
#
_symmetry.space_group_name_H-M   'P 1'
#
loop_
_entity.id
_entity.type
_entity.pdbx_description
1 polymer ?
#
loop_
_entity_poly.entity_id
_entity_poly.type
_entity_poly.pdbx_seq_one_letter_code
_entity_poly.pdbx_strand_id
1 'polypeptide(L)'
;MPRRAGKLSQVSTISGVPMTLGIRKICTFLEETLIEGGKIAPRPVNIVLVAAVIQNPWAGRGFVQDLRPEITRIAGELSQEMTDRLLRQMPADKVEACGKAAAVGIAGEIEHASAMIHTLRFGNPFREAIGGTNYLEFANTRNAPGALLSLPMMHKSENGKRSHFLTANFQIADAPGPDEIIVAIGASDSGRAHARIADRFQDIAEMEAEQAALLGSV
;
A
#
# COMPACT_ATOMS: atom_id res chain seq x y z
N MET A 1 0.25 50.38 -19.69
CA MET A 1 1.20 49.30 -20.02
C MET A 1 0.72 48.00 -19.38
N PRO A 2 0.44 46.94 -20.14
CA PRO A 2 -0.11 45.72 -19.58
C PRO A 2 0.99 44.84 -18.96
N ARG A 3 0.67 44.24 -17.82
CA ARG A 3 1.53 43.37 -17.02
C ARG A 3 1.83 42.08 -17.80
N ARG A 4 3.10 41.66 -17.83
CA ARG A 4 3.53 40.35 -18.33
C ARG A 4 2.89 39.25 -17.49
N ALA A 5 2.01 38.45 -18.09
CA ALA A 5 1.63 37.15 -17.55
C ALA A 5 2.86 36.24 -17.58
N GLY A 6 3.31 35.78 -16.40
CA GLY A 6 4.37 34.79 -16.28
C GLY A 6 3.93 33.48 -16.93
N LYS A 7 4.76 32.93 -17.82
CA LYS A 7 4.61 31.57 -18.34
C LYS A 7 4.65 30.59 -17.17
N LEU A 8 3.56 29.88 -16.93
CA LEU A 8 3.58 28.63 -16.17
C LEU A 8 4.52 27.68 -16.92
N SER A 9 5.61 27.26 -16.27
CA SER A 9 6.51 26.23 -16.80
C SER A 9 5.72 24.95 -17.00
N GLN A 10 5.64 24.45 -18.24
CA GLN A 10 5.05 23.15 -18.54
C GLN A 10 5.81 22.08 -17.73
N VAL A 11 5.11 21.41 -16.81
CA VAL A 11 5.64 20.24 -16.12
C VAL A 11 5.86 19.16 -17.18
N SER A 12 7.10 18.74 -17.38
CA SER A 12 7.43 17.68 -18.32
C SER A 12 6.81 16.36 -17.86
N THR A 13 6.19 15.63 -18.79
CA THR A 13 5.62 14.30 -18.57
C THR A 13 6.30 13.29 -19.49
N ILE A 14 6.43 12.05 -19.03
CA ILE A 14 6.83 10.92 -19.89
C ILE A 14 5.75 9.85 -19.75
N SER A 15 5.12 9.47 -20.86
CA SER A 15 4.00 8.51 -20.89
C SER A 15 2.84 8.87 -19.93
N GLY A 16 2.58 10.16 -19.74
CA GLY A 16 1.55 10.66 -18.83
C GLY A 16 1.98 10.83 -17.36
N VAL A 17 3.16 10.34 -16.98
CA VAL A 17 3.68 10.45 -15.61
C VAL A 17 4.40 11.80 -15.43
N PRO A 18 4.03 12.63 -14.44
CA PRO A 18 4.74 13.87 -14.13
C PRO A 18 6.18 13.59 -13.66
N MET A 19 7.15 14.21 -14.34
CA MET A 19 8.58 14.08 -13.97
C MET A 19 8.87 14.63 -12.57
N THR A 20 8.01 15.52 -12.06
CA THR A 20 8.06 16.02 -10.68
C THR A 20 7.99 14.90 -9.65
N LEU A 21 7.32 13.78 -9.95
CA LEU A 21 7.21 12.67 -8.99
C LEU A 21 8.52 11.92 -8.74
N GLY A 22 9.54 12.13 -9.58
CA GLY A 22 10.83 11.44 -9.43
C GLY A 22 10.75 9.93 -9.62
N ILE A 23 9.72 9.43 -10.33
CA ILE A 23 9.53 8.01 -10.60
C ILE A 23 10.59 7.55 -11.60
N ARG A 24 11.44 6.61 -11.18
CA ARG A 24 12.38 5.91 -12.06
C ARG A 24 11.74 4.67 -12.70
N LYS A 25 10.92 3.94 -11.94
CA LYS A 25 10.36 2.64 -12.36
C LYS A 25 9.01 2.40 -11.72
N ILE A 26 8.11 1.72 -12.43
CA ILE A 26 6.89 1.15 -11.86
C ILE A 26 6.83 -0.34 -12.24
N CYS A 27 6.56 -1.19 -11.27
CA CYS A 27 6.34 -2.62 -11.44
C CYS A 27 4.89 -2.97 -11.05
N THR A 28 4.26 -3.84 -11.84
CA THR A 28 2.96 -4.41 -11.51
C THR A 28 3.11 -5.93 -11.38
N PHE A 29 2.63 -6.47 -10.27
CA PHE A 29 2.65 -7.90 -9.98
C PHE A 29 1.22 -8.41 -9.93
N LEU A 30 1.00 -9.56 -10.56
CA LEU A 30 -0.27 -10.26 -10.60
C LEU A 30 -0.03 -11.66 -10.04
N GLU A 31 -0.79 -12.04 -9.04
CA GLU A 31 -0.75 -13.37 -8.44
C GLU A 31 -2.17 -13.96 -8.48
N GLU A 32 -2.26 -15.21 -8.93
CA GLU A 32 -3.50 -15.99 -8.93
C GLU A 32 -3.26 -17.30 -8.19
N THR A 33 -3.95 -17.50 -7.06
CA THR A 33 -3.89 -18.76 -6.30
C THR A 33 -5.10 -19.62 -6.62
N LEU A 34 -4.87 -20.77 -7.28
CA LEU A 34 -5.89 -21.74 -7.67
C LEU A 34 -6.09 -22.87 -6.66
N ILE A 35 -5.00 -23.28 -6.00
CA ILE A 35 -4.95 -24.39 -5.04
C ILE A 35 -4.11 -23.93 -3.85
N GLU A 36 -4.64 -24.10 -2.63
CA GLU A 36 -3.95 -23.74 -1.39
C GLU A 36 -4.17 -24.85 -0.35
N GLY A 37 -3.10 -25.23 0.36
CA GLY A 37 -3.18 -26.35 1.32
C GLY A 37 -3.62 -27.68 0.69
N GLY A 38 -3.32 -27.91 -0.59
CA GLY A 38 -3.69 -29.12 -1.33
C GLY A 38 -5.17 -29.21 -1.74
N LYS A 39 -5.97 -28.14 -1.55
CA LYS A 39 -7.38 -28.09 -1.93
C LYS A 39 -7.65 -26.96 -2.93
N ILE A 40 -8.42 -27.26 -3.97
CA ILE A 40 -8.88 -26.26 -4.96
C ILE A 40 -9.66 -25.16 -4.24
N ALA A 41 -9.28 -23.91 -4.49
CA ALA A 41 -9.98 -22.75 -3.95
C ALA A 41 -11.41 -22.66 -4.52
N PRO A 42 -12.43 -22.26 -3.76
CA PRO A 42 -13.80 -22.11 -4.27
C PRO A 42 -13.90 -21.14 -5.45
N ARG A 43 -13.00 -20.15 -5.48
CA ARG A 43 -12.65 -19.28 -6.61
C ARG A 43 -11.16 -18.94 -6.51
N PRO A 44 -10.49 -18.56 -7.60
CA PRO A 44 -9.12 -18.05 -7.53
C PRO A 44 -9.03 -16.86 -6.56
N VAL A 45 -7.93 -16.78 -5.82
CA VAL A 45 -7.56 -15.58 -5.03
C VAL A 45 -6.64 -14.75 -5.90
N ASN A 46 -7.09 -13.58 -6.32
CA ASN A 46 -6.29 -12.69 -7.17
C ASN A 46 -5.74 -11.53 -6.38
N ILE A 47 -4.43 -11.33 -6.45
CA ILE A 47 -3.73 -10.20 -5.85
C ILE A 47 -3.08 -9.36 -6.96
N VAL A 48 -3.32 -8.05 -6.91
CA VAL A 48 -2.63 -7.05 -7.73
C VAL A 48 -1.81 -6.16 -6.83
N LEU A 49 -0.53 -5.98 -7.16
CA LEU A 49 0.36 -5.04 -6.48
C LEU A 49 0.99 -4.10 -7.50
N VAL A 50 0.99 -2.81 -7.19
CA VAL A 50 1.70 -1.79 -7.97
C VAL A 50 2.75 -1.14 -7.07
N ALA A 51 4.00 -1.17 -7.50
CA ALA A 51 5.13 -0.57 -6.79
C ALA A 51 5.84 0.46 -7.67
N ALA A 52 5.95 1.68 -7.18
CA ALA A 52 6.73 2.76 -7.78
C ALA A 52 8.07 2.89 -7.05
N VAL A 53 9.15 3.01 -7.82
CA VAL A 53 10.48 3.38 -7.32
C VAL A 53 10.67 4.85 -7.61
N ILE A 54 10.78 5.65 -6.55
CA ILE A 54 10.97 7.10 -6.63
C ILE A 54 12.32 7.50 -6.05
N GLN A 55 12.88 8.58 -6.57
CA GLN A 55 13.98 9.28 -5.90
C GLN A 55 13.54 9.69 -4.49
N ASN A 56 14.36 9.42 -3.48
CA ASN A 56 14.15 9.95 -2.13
C ASN A 56 14.46 11.47 -2.15
N PRO A 57 13.47 12.35 -1.95
CA PRO A 57 13.68 13.81 -2.04
C PRO A 57 14.47 14.39 -0.85
N TRP A 58 14.75 13.56 0.16
CA TRP A 58 15.51 13.92 1.36
C TRP A 58 16.91 13.31 1.39
N ALA A 59 17.24 12.39 0.47
CA ALA A 59 18.58 11.80 0.41
C ALA A 59 19.66 12.88 0.23
N GLY A 60 20.76 12.74 0.98
CA GLY A 60 21.91 13.67 0.92
C GLY A 60 21.67 15.05 1.56
N ARG A 61 20.50 15.33 2.13
CA ARG A 61 20.17 16.64 2.74
C ARG A 61 20.47 16.73 4.23
N GLY A 62 21.07 15.71 4.82
CA GLY A 62 21.22 15.58 6.28
C GLY A 62 19.86 15.34 6.95
N PHE A 63 19.70 15.81 8.19
CA PHE A 63 18.45 15.68 8.93
C PHE A 63 17.45 16.77 8.53
N VAL A 64 16.35 16.38 7.90
CA VAL A 64 15.31 17.31 7.45
C VAL A 64 14.18 17.35 8.48
N GLN A 65 14.10 18.46 9.23
CA GLN A 65 13.10 18.63 10.30
C GLN A 65 11.65 18.61 9.80
N ASP A 66 11.39 19.21 8.63
CA ASP A 66 10.04 19.27 8.05
C ASP A 66 9.99 18.53 6.70
N LEU A 67 9.39 17.33 6.73
CA LEU A 67 9.18 16.51 5.55
C LEU A 67 7.93 16.93 4.74
N ARG A 68 7.04 17.75 5.31
CA ARG A 68 5.72 18.07 4.74
C ARG A 68 5.75 18.69 3.34
N PRO A 69 6.73 19.53 2.96
CA PRO A 69 6.76 20.11 1.61
C PRO A 69 6.81 19.03 0.53
N GLU A 70 7.67 18.02 0.68
CA GLU A 70 7.82 16.94 -0.29
C GLU A 70 6.64 15.97 -0.25
N ILE A 71 6.08 15.69 0.94
CA ILE A 71 4.86 14.89 1.07
C ILE A 71 3.71 15.54 0.28
N THR A 72 3.53 16.85 0.44
CA THR A 72 2.46 17.59 -0.24
C THR A 72 2.64 17.58 -1.76
N ARG A 73 3.90 17.61 -2.21
CA ARG A 73 4.26 17.63 -3.63
C ARG A 73 4.13 16.27 -4.32
N ILE A 74 4.41 15.17 -3.62
CA ILE A 74 4.55 13.83 -4.24
C ILE A 74 3.33 12.94 -3.95
N ALA A 75 2.88 12.88 -2.70
CA ALA A 75 2.09 11.74 -2.20
C ALA A 75 0.74 11.54 -2.92
N GLY A 76 0.02 12.62 -3.21
CA GLY A 76 -1.30 12.55 -3.85
C GLY A 76 -1.23 12.10 -5.31
N GLU A 77 -0.40 12.76 -6.11
CA GLU A 77 -0.21 12.42 -7.51
C GLU A 77 0.40 11.02 -7.69
N LEU A 78 1.35 10.63 -6.83
CA LEU A 78 1.91 9.28 -6.82
C LEU A 78 0.84 8.21 -6.54
N SER A 79 -0.01 8.45 -5.52
CA SER A 79 -1.10 7.54 -5.18
C SER A 79 -2.12 7.40 -6.32
N GLN A 80 -2.49 8.52 -6.97
CA GLN A 80 -3.41 8.49 -8.11
C GLN A 80 -2.84 7.66 -9.27
N GLU A 81 -1.60 7.91 -9.68
CA GLU A 81 -0.94 7.17 -10.76
C GLU A 81 -0.87 5.66 -10.48
N MET A 82 -0.54 5.29 -9.24
CA MET A 82 -0.49 3.89 -8.82
C MET A 82 -1.89 3.26 -8.77
N THR A 83 -2.89 4.01 -8.31
CA THR A 83 -4.30 3.59 -8.24
C THR A 83 -4.83 3.31 -9.65
N ASP A 84 -4.61 4.22 -10.60
CA ASP A 84 -5.06 4.06 -11.98
C ASP A 84 -4.40 2.85 -12.67
N ARG A 85 -3.17 2.52 -12.29
CA ARG A 85 -2.48 1.29 -12.74
C ARG A 85 -3.11 0.03 -12.15
N LEU A 86 -3.39 0.04 -10.85
CA LEU A 86 -3.98 -1.09 -10.16
C LEU A 86 -5.39 -1.37 -10.70
N LEU A 87 -6.20 -0.32 -10.87
CA LEU A 87 -7.58 -0.44 -11.34
C LEU A 87 -7.72 -0.86 -12.81
N ARG A 88 -6.66 -0.73 -13.61
CA ARG A 88 -6.58 -1.35 -14.94
C ARG A 88 -6.46 -2.87 -14.89
N GLN A 89 -6.02 -3.44 -13.77
CA GLN A 89 -5.88 -4.88 -13.58
C GLN A 89 -7.05 -5.47 -12.77
N MET A 90 -7.52 -4.73 -11.76
CA MET A 90 -8.62 -5.16 -10.88
C MET A 90 -9.66 -4.05 -10.76
N PRO A 91 -10.88 -4.24 -11.30
CA PRO A 91 -11.97 -3.27 -11.14
C PRO A 91 -12.24 -2.92 -9.67
N ALA A 92 -12.55 -1.66 -9.40
CA ALA A 92 -12.70 -1.13 -8.04
C ALA A 92 -13.78 -1.86 -7.22
N ASP A 93 -14.86 -2.29 -7.86
CA ASP A 93 -15.96 -3.04 -7.25
C ASP A 93 -15.57 -4.48 -6.86
N LYS A 94 -14.49 -5.01 -7.42
CA LYS A 94 -13.95 -6.34 -7.10
C LYS A 94 -12.99 -6.34 -5.92
N VAL A 95 -12.41 -5.19 -5.56
CA VAL A 95 -11.46 -5.10 -4.45
C VAL A 95 -12.16 -5.41 -3.13
N GLU A 96 -11.70 -6.43 -2.40
CA GLU A 96 -12.19 -6.79 -1.06
C GLU A 96 -11.16 -6.46 0.03
N ALA A 97 -9.87 -6.69 -0.23
CA ALA A 97 -8.77 -6.33 0.67
C ALA A 97 -7.81 -5.34 0.02
N CYS A 98 -7.17 -4.51 0.83
CA CYS A 98 -6.19 -3.54 0.36
C CYS A 98 -5.14 -3.23 1.43
N GLY A 99 -4.02 -2.69 0.98
CA GLY A 99 -2.89 -2.33 1.83
C GLY A 99 -1.84 -1.51 1.08
N LYS A 100 -0.79 -1.12 1.80
CA LYS A 100 0.31 -0.31 1.27
C LYS A 100 1.64 -0.74 1.87
N ALA A 101 2.73 -0.50 1.16
CA ALA A 101 4.06 -0.71 1.70
C ALA A 101 5.02 0.39 1.25
N ALA A 102 6.06 0.64 2.03
CA ALA A 102 7.19 1.44 1.60
C ALA A 102 8.52 0.86 2.07
N ALA A 103 9.55 0.99 1.24
CA ALA A 103 10.92 0.64 1.60
C ALA A 103 11.87 1.76 1.19
N VAL A 104 12.53 2.38 2.16
CA VAL A 104 13.53 3.41 1.91
C VAL A 104 14.91 2.76 1.73
N GLY A 105 15.69 3.31 0.80
CA GLY A 105 17.08 2.93 0.58
C GLY A 105 17.99 3.26 1.77
N ILE A 106 19.17 2.65 1.77
CA ILE A 106 20.12 2.77 2.88
C ILE A 106 20.69 4.18 3.09
N ALA A 107 20.52 5.14 2.18
CA ALA A 107 20.92 6.54 2.37
C ALA A 107 19.78 7.43 2.91
N GLY A 108 18.58 6.88 3.14
CA GLY A 108 17.49 7.55 3.84
C GLY A 108 17.29 7.05 5.27
N GLU A 109 16.18 7.46 5.89
CA GLU A 109 15.74 7.00 7.21
C GLU A 109 14.29 6.51 7.15
N ILE A 110 13.87 5.73 8.16
CA ILE A 110 12.56 5.08 8.17
C ILE A 110 11.40 6.08 8.04
N GLU A 111 11.59 7.29 8.54
CA GLU A 111 10.60 8.37 8.47
C GLU A 111 10.31 8.79 7.02
N HIS A 112 11.26 8.65 6.09
CA HIS A 112 11.02 8.92 4.68
C HIS A 112 10.04 7.92 4.04
N ALA A 113 10.13 6.63 4.42
CA ALA A 113 9.16 5.63 3.99
C ALA A 113 7.79 5.95 4.58
N SER A 114 7.74 6.25 5.89
CA SER A 114 6.52 6.66 6.61
C SER A 114 5.85 7.88 5.97
N ALA A 115 6.64 8.90 5.64
CA ALA A 115 6.19 10.16 5.05
C ALA A 115 5.45 9.95 3.72
N MET A 116 5.86 8.95 2.93
CA MET A 116 5.23 8.65 1.64
C MET A 116 3.90 7.93 1.76
N ILE A 117 3.68 7.13 2.81
CA ILE A 117 2.49 6.26 2.87
C ILE A 117 1.48 6.62 3.96
N HIS A 118 1.86 7.34 5.03
CA HIS A 118 1.01 7.51 6.22
C HIS A 118 0.08 8.71 6.20
N THR A 119 0.26 9.65 5.28
CA THR A 119 -0.65 10.80 5.21
C THR A 119 -1.90 10.49 4.42
N LEU A 120 -2.99 11.18 4.75
CA LEU A 120 -4.25 11.10 3.98
C LEU A 120 -4.06 11.49 2.52
N ARG A 121 -3.06 12.33 2.20
CA ARG A 121 -2.72 12.68 0.82
C ARG A 121 -2.37 11.46 -0.01
N PHE A 122 -1.68 10.47 0.57
CA PHE A 122 -1.39 9.21 -0.10
C PHE A 122 -2.54 8.21 0.02
N GLY A 123 -3.10 8.04 1.22
CA GLY A 123 -4.06 6.97 1.46
C GLY A 123 -5.44 7.19 0.83
N ASN A 124 -5.90 8.43 0.74
CA ASN A 124 -7.26 8.73 0.28
C ASN A 124 -7.53 8.41 -1.19
N PRO A 125 -6.67 8.78 -2.16
CA PRO A 125 -6.95 8.50 -3.57
C PRO A 125 -7.25 7.02 -3.83
N PHE A 126 -6.42 6.11 -3.30
CA PHE A 126 -6.66 4.68 -3.43
C PHE A 126 -7.90 4.21 -2.67
N ARG A 127 -8.03 4.61 -1.40
CA ARG A 127 -9.15 4.20 -0.53
C ARG A 127 -10.51 4.64 -1.09
N GLU A 128 -10.62 5.88 -1.55
CA GLU A 128 -11.84 6.44 -2.13
C GLU A 128 -12.17 5.77 -3.45
N ALA A 129 -11.17 5.52 -4.31
CA ALA A 129 -11.38 4.87 -5.60
C ALA A 129 -11.95 3.45 -5.48
N ILE A 130 -11.62 2.70 -4.41
CA ILE A 130 -12.15 1.35 -4.15
C ILE A 130 -13.39 1.33 -3.24
N GLY A 131 -13.89 2.49 -2.81
CA GLY A 131 -15.00 2.59 -1.86
C GLY A 131 -14.70 2.04 -0.46
N GLY A 132 -13.44 2.10 -0.04
CA GLY A 132 -12.99 1.61 1.27
C GLY A 132 -13.26 2.60 2.41
N THR A 133 -13.58 2.08 3.59
CA THR A 133 -13.81 2.89 4.80
C THR A 133 -12.74 2.69 5.87
N ASN A 134 -11.96 1.61 5.80
CA ASN A 134 -10.85 1.35 6.71
C ASN A 134 -9.57 2.05 6.26
N TYR A 135 -8.62 2.19 7.20
CA TYR A 135 -7.25 2.53 6.84
C TYR A 135 -6.62 1.39 6.05
N LEU A 136 -5.60 1.72 5.26
CA LEU A 136 -4.81 0.74 4.53
C LEU A 136 -3.77 0.14 5.48
N GLU A 137 -3.83 -1.18 5.70
CA GLU A 137 -2.80 -1.94 6.43
C GLU A 137 -1.43 -1.70 5.80
N PHE A 138 -0.36 -1.67 6.60
CA PHE A 138 0.92 -1.15 6.13
C PHE A 138 2.16 -1.89 6.62
N ALA A 139 3.22 -1.80 5.82
CA ALA A 139 4.59 -2.10 6.22
C ALA A 139 5.53 -0.98 5.73
N ASN A 140 6.43 -0.51 6.59
CA ASN A 140 7.49 0.41 6.22
C ASN A 140 8.84 -0.10 6.71
N THR A 141 9.82 -0.15 5.82
CA THR A 141 11.12 -0.78 6.07
C THR A 141 12.26 0.06 5.49
N ARG A 142 13.50 -0.23 5.92
CA ARG A 142 14.73 0.31 5.33
C ARG A 142 15.56 -0.85 4.83
N ASN A 143 15.91 -0.85 3.54
CA ASN A 143 16.51 -2.00 2.90
C ASN A 143 17.59 -1.62 1.89
N ALA A 144 18.45 -2.59 1.59
CA ALA A 144 19.32 -2.58 0.42
C ALA A 144 18.53 -2.96 -0.86
N PRO A 145 19.06 -2.66 -2.05
CA PRO A 145 18.45 -3.06 -3.31
C PRO A 145 18.18 -4.57 -3.37
N GLY A 146 17.03 -4.96 -3.92
CA GLY A 146 16.67 -6.36 -4.09
C GLY A 146 16.21 -7.06 -2.82
N ALA A 147 15.88 -6.35 -1.74
CA ALA A 147 15.23 -6.98 -0.59
C ALA A 147 13.83 -7.51 -0.95
N LEU A 148 13.45 -8.64 -0.35
CA LEU A 148 12.07 -9.12 -0.37
C LEU A 148 11.21 -8.23 0.54
N LEU A 149 10.13 -7.70 0.02
CA LEU A 149 9.21 -6.82 0.73
C LEU A 149 7.86 -7.50 0.91
N SER A 150 7.21 -7.19 2.02
CA SER A 150 5.86 -7.65 2.34
C SER A 150 4.87 -6.49 2.29
N LEU A 151 3.72 -6.72 1.68
CA LEU A 151 2.58 -5.80 1.65
C LEU A 151 1.40 -6.46 2.36
N PRO A 152 1.16 -6.13 3.64
CA PRO A 152 0.02 -6.65 4.37
C PRO A 152 -1.26 -5.97 3.91
N MET A 153 -2.37 -6.71 3.91
CA MET A 153 -3.69 -6.22 3.50
C MET A 153 -4.74 -6.64 4.51
N MET A 154 -5.79 -5.83 4.62
CA MET A 154 -6.99 -6.13 5.38
C MET A 154 -8.23 -5.79 4.56
N HIS A 155 -9.40 -6.25 5.00
CA HIS A 155 -10.65 -5.93 4.30
C HIS A 155 -10.89 -4.41 4.26
N LYS A 156 -11.30 -3.90 3.10
CA LYS A 156 -11.39 -2.45 2.83
C LYS A 156 -12.41 -1.69 3.70
N SER A 157 -13.40 -2.38 4.28
CA SER A 157 -14.46 -1.73 5.07
C SER A 157 -14.83 -2.42 6.40
N GLU A 158 -14.87 -3.75 6.46
CA GLU A 158 -15.07 -4.51 7.70
C GLU A 158 -13.76 -4.72 8.50
N ASN A 159 -13.55 -3.90 9.53
CA ASN A 159 -12.40 -4.07 10.42
C ASN A 159 -12.53 -5.38 11.23
N GLY A 160 -11.43 -6.13 11.39
CA GLY A 160 -11.42 -7.39 12.11
C GLY A 160 -11.93 -8.61 11.33
N LYS A 161 -12.31 -8.46 10.04
CA LYS A 161 -12.68 -9.57 9.15
C LYS A 161 -11.46 -10.43 8.84
N ARG A 162 -11.16 -11.36 9.76
CA ARG A 162 -9.92 -12.13 9.80
C ARG A 162 -9.65 -12.94 8.55
N SER A 163 -10.67 -13.30 7.77
CA SER A 163 -10.50 -13.97 6.47
C SER A 163 -9.68 -13.16 5.47
N HIS A 164 -9.58 -11.84 5.63
CA HIS A 164 -8.91 -10.92 4.72
C HIS A 164 -7.58 -10.39 5.23
N PHE A 165 -7.06 -10.93 6.34
CA PHE A 165 -5.66 -10.70 6.69
C PHE A 165 -4.79 -11.48 5.70
N LEU A 166 -4.21 -10.74 4.77
CA LEU A 166 -3.42 -11.24 3.65
C LEU A 166 -2.05 -10.56 3.64
N THR A 167 -1.10 -11.16 2.95
CA THR A 167 0.21 -10.54 2.71
C THR A 167 0.71 -10.97 1.35
N ALA A 168 0.97 -10.00 0.48
CA ALA A 168 1.68 -10.23 -0.77
C ALA A 168 3.18 -10.02 -0.52
N ASN A 169 4.03 -10.85 -1.13
CA ASN A 169 5.47 -10.61 -1.16
C ASN A 169 5.90 -10.17 -2.55
N PHE A 170 6.82 -9.21 -2.63
CA PHE A 170 7.32 -8.71 -3.90
C PHE A 170 8.77 -8.26 -3.78
N GLN A 171 9.48 -8.26 -4.90
CA GLN A 171 10.89 -7.91 -4.97
C GLN A 171 11.14 -7.14 -6.27
N ILE A 172 11.94 -6.08 -6.19
CA ILE A 172 12.46 -5.37 -7.35
C ILE A 172 13.99 -5.47 -7.27
N ALA A 173 14.60 -6.23 -8.17
CA ALA A 173 15.99 -6.67 -8.05
C ALA A 173 17.01 -5.53 -7.85
N ASP A 174 16.75 -4.36 -8.45
CA ASP A 174 17.62 -3.18 -8.41
C ASP A 174 17.07 -2.04 -7.53
N ALA A 175 16.09 -2.31 -6.66
CA ALA A 175 15.47 -1.27 -5.84
C ALA A 175 15.15 -1.75 -4.39
N PRO A 176 15.03 -0.83 -3.42
CA PRO A 176 15.36 0.60 -3.54
C PRO A 176 16.87 0.78 -3.68
N GLY A 177 17.30 1.62 -4.63
CA GLY A 177 18.65 2.19 -4.64
C GLY A 177 18.93 2.93 -3.33
N PRO A 178 20.20 3.22 -2.99
CA PRO A 178 20.54 3.86 -1.71
C PRO A 178 19.75 5.13 -1.43
N ASP A 179 19.52 5.95 -2.45
CA ASP A 179 18.84 7.23 -2.42
C ASP A 179 17.40 7.16 -2.97
N GLU A 180 16.76 6.00 -2.89
CA GLU A 180 15.40 5.79 -3.42
C GLU A 180 14.40 5.38 -2.33
N ILE A 181 13.12 5.42 -2.69
CA ILE A 181 12.01 4.86 -1.93
C ILE A 181 11.18 3.99 -2.87
N ILE A 182 10.93 2.74 -2.50
CA ILE A 182 9.82 1.97 -3.07
C ILE A 182 8.55 2.37 -2.32
N VAL A 183 7.50 2.69 -3.05
CA VAL A 183 6.14 2.89 -2.54
C VAL A 183 5.22 1.91 -3.27
N ALA A 184 4.40 1.17 -2.54
CA ALA A 184 3.53 0.15 -3.11
C ALA A 184 2.10 0.24 -2.56
N ILE A 185 1.13 -0.08 -3.40
CA ILE A 185 -0.25 -0.38 -3.03
C ILE A 185 -0.61 -1.78 -3.52
N GLY A 186 -1.48 -2.47 -2.77
CA GLY A 186 -1.93 -3.80 -3.10
C GLY A 186 -3.43 -3.95 -2.89
N ALA A 187 -4.04 -4.81 -3.72
CA ALA A 187 -5.44 -5.19 -3.63
C ALA A 187 -5.60 -6.70 -3.81
N SER A 188 -6.59 -7.27 -3.12
CA SER A 188 -7.07 -8.63 -3.33
C SER A 188 -8.56 -8.60 -3.66
N ASP A 189 -9.00 -9.45 -4.58
CA ASP A 189 -10.43 -9.61 -4.90
C ASP A 189 -11.16 -10.56 -3.94
N SER A 190 -10.45 -11.16 -2.99
CA SER A 190 -11.00 -12.07 -2.00
C SER A 190 -10.19 -12.08 -0.70
N GLY A 191 -10.73 -12.73 0.32
CA GLY A 191 -9.96 -13.23 1.47
C GLY A 191 -9.13 -14.48 1.14
N ARG A 192 -8.55 -15.12 2.16
CA ARG A 192 -7.81 -16.38 2.02
C ARG A 192 -8.68 -17.48 1.41
N ALA A 193 -8.11 -18.28 0.51
CA ALA A 193 -8.80 -19.36 -0.22
C ALA A 193 -9.66 -20.27 0.66
N HIS A 194 -9.17 -20.60 1.86
CA HIS A 194 -9.81 -21.54 2.79
C HIS A 194 -9.90 -20.96 4.21
N ALA A 195 -10.42 -19.73 4.36
CA ALA A 195 -10.58 -19.10 5.69
C ALA A 195 -11.47 -19.94 6.62
N ARG A 196 -10.94 -20.31 7.80
CA ARG A 196 -11.59 -21.26 8.73
C ARG A 196 -11.15 -21.09 10.20
N ILE A 197 -10.84 -19.87 10.60
CA ILE A 197 -10.29 -19.54 11.93
C ILE A 197 -11.14 -18.49 12.66
N ALA A 198 -12.46 -18.49 12.40
CA ALA A 198 -13.39 -17.49 12.92
C ALA A 198 -13.00 -16.04 12.58
N ASP A 199 -13.66 -15.08 13.21
CA ASP A 199 -13.29 -13.67 13.19
C ASP A 199 -13.18 -13.10 14.60
N ARG A 200 -12.76 -11.83 14.70
CA ARG A 200 -12.57 -11.17 15.99
C ARG A 200 -13.86 -11.12 16.84
N PHE A 201 -15.04 -11.09 16.22
CA PHE A 201 -16.30 -10.94 16.93
C PHE A 201 -16.71 -12.25 17.60
N GLN A 202 -16.44 -13.38 16.95
CA GLN A 202 -16.62 -14.70 17.53
C GLN A 202 -15.70 -14.90 18.75
N ASP A 203 -14.42 -14.57 18.64
CA ASP A 203 -13.48 -14.65 19.78
C ASP A 203 -13.98 -13.83 20.98
N ILE A 204 -14.48 -12.60 20.76
CA ILE A 204 -15.00 -11.74 21.85
C ILE A 204 -16.16 -12.44 22.56
N ALA A 205 -17.12 -12.98 21.82
CA ALA A 205 -18.28 -13.66 22.39
C ALA A 205 -17.89 -14.94 23.14
N GLU A 206 -16.96 -15.72 22.61
CA GLU A 206 -16.44 -16.93 23.26
C GLU A 206 -15.71 -16.59 24.57
N MET A 207 -14.82 -15.59 24.55
CA MET A 207 -14.10 -15.15 25.74
C MET A 207 -15.02 -14.55 26.82
N GLU A 208 -16.04 -13.78 26.43
CA GLU A 208 -17.04 -13.27 27.37
C GLU A 208 -17.83 -14.41 28.02
N ALA A 209 -18.19 -15.45 27.26
CA ALA A 209 -18.88 -16.63 27.77
C ALA A 209 -17.98 -17.44 28.72
N GLU A 210 -16.70 -17.63 28.39
CA GLU A 210 -15.71 -18.28 29.26
C GLU A 210 -15.54 -17.54 30.57
N GLN A 211 -15.44 -16.20 30.52
CA GLN A 211 -15.31 -15.37 31.72
C GLN A 211 -16.56 -15.42 32.60
N ALA A 212 -17.76 -15.39 32.00
CA ALA A 212 -19.02 -15.54 32.73
C ALA A 212 -19.14 -16.91 33.41
N ALA A 213 -18.70 -17.98 32.75
CA ALA A 213 -18.69 -19.32 33.32
C ALA A 213 -17.72 -19.41 34.53
N LEU A 214 -16.55 -18.79 34.44
CA LEU A 214 -15.59 -18.73 35.55
C LEU A 214 -16.14 -17.98 36.76
N LEU A 215 -16.87 -16.88 36.55
CA LEU A 215 -17.45 -16.07 37.62
C LEU A 215 -18.72 -16.69 38.24
N GLY A 216 -19.50 -17.44 37.46
CA GLY A 216 -20.69 -18.17 37.94
C GLY A 216 -20.38 -19.50 38.64
N SER A 217 -19.11 -19.90 38.68
CA SER A 217 -18.62 -21.11 39.36
C SER A 217 -18.11 -20.85 40.79
N VAL A 218 -18.29 -19.62 41.31
CA VAL A 218 -17.88 -19.16 42.65
C VAL A 218 -19.10 -18.99 43.56
#